data_AF-A0A2A3F3E9-F1
#
_entry.id   AF-A0A2A3F3E9-F1
#
_cell.length_a   1.000
_cell.length_b   1.000
_cell.length_c   1.000
_cell.angle_alpha   90.00
_cell.angle_beta   90.00
_cell.angle_gamma   90.00
#
_symmetry.space_group_name_H-M   'P 1'
#
loop_
_entity.id
_entity.type
_entity.pdbx_description
1 polymer ?
#
loop_
_entity_poly.entity_id
_entity_poly.type
_entity_poly.pdbx_seq_one_letter_code
_entity_poly.pdbx_strand_id
1 'polypeptide(L)' 'MSSDNILRTPTEWSYRLGITILDPDGWRGKDGRNYLDPIDEDEYFRRMSVSTTYKQGPVDPLARFL' A
#
# COMPACT_ATOMS: atom_id res chain seq x y z
N MET A 1 4.28 -19.14 -9.17
CA MET A 1 4.92 -17.82 -9.35
C MET A 1 5.59 -17.50 -8.04
N SER A 2 6.93 -17.48 -7.99
CA SER A 2 7.63 -17.07 -6.79
C SER A 2 7.42 -15.58 -6.65
N SER A 3 6.55 -15.17 -5.72
CA SER A 3 6.60 -13.83 -5.17
C SER A 3 7.97 -13.74 -4.51
N ASP A 4 8.94 -13.14 -5.19
CA ASP A 4 10.17 -12.74 -4.51
C ASP A 4 9.73 -11.99 -3.25
N ASN A 5 10.29 -12.35 -2.08
CA ASN A 5 10.01 -11.71 -0.78
C ASN A 5 10.57 -10.28 -0.75
N ILE A 6 10.09 -9.46 -1.68
CA ILE A 6 10.46 -8.09 -1.89
C ILE A 6 9.78 -7.30 -0.79
N LEU A 7 10.56 -6.87 0.18
CA LEU A 7 10.07 -5.99 1.23
C LEU A 7 10.05 -4.54 0.71
N ARG A 8 8.95 -3.86 0.98
CA ARG A 8 8.76 -2.43 0.71
C ARG A 8 7.96 -1.80 1.83
N THR A 9 8.14 -0.51 2.01
CA THR A 9 7.24 0.26 2.85
C THR A 9 5.82 0.28 2.25
N PRO A 10 4.77 0.39 3.08
CA PRO A 10 3.40 0.59 2.62
C PRO A 10 3.23 1.74 1.61
N THR A 11 4.03 2.81 1.73
CA THR A 11 4.00 3.93 0.78
C THR A 11 4.52 3.55 -0.60
N GLU A 12 5.60 2.78 -0.69
CA GLU A 12 6.14 2.29 -1.96
C GLU A 12 5.16 1.30 -2.63
N TRP A 13 4.52 0.44 -1.84
CA TRP A 13 3.45 -0.43 -2.34
C TRP A 13 2.26 0.37 -2.86
N SER A 14 1.80 1.36 -2.10
CA SER A 14 0.73 2.29 -2.47
C SER A 14 1.01 2.96 -3.82
N TYR A 15 2.23 3.51 -3.97
CA TYR A 15 2.67 4.14 -5.22
C TYR A 15 2.67 3.17 -6.41
N ARG A 16 3.26 1.99 -6.23
CA ARG A 16 3.34 0.97 -7.29
C ARG A 16 1.97 0.49 -7.75
N LEU A 17 1.04 0.33 -6.82
CA LEU A 17 -0.28 -0.27 -7.06
C LEU A 17 -1.36 0.77 -7.42
N GLY A 18 -1.04 2.07 -7.40
CA GLY A 18 -2.02 3.14 -7.62
C GLY A 18 -3.08 3.21 -6.51
N ILE A 19 -2.68 2.86 -5.28
CA ILE A 19 -3.57 2.84 -4.13
C ILE A 19 -3.18 3.98 -3.21
N THR A 20 -4.15 4.72 -2.70
CA THR A 20 -3.97 5.66 -1.60
C THR A 20 -4.68 5.11 -0.38
N ILE A 21 -3.96 4.95 0.74
CA ILE A 21 -4.57 4.62 2.03
C ILE A 21 -4.98 5.94 2.69
N LEU A 22 -6.29 6.12 2.92
CA LEU A 22 -6.85 7.31 3.56
C LEU A 22 -6.91 7.13 5.08
N ASP A 23 -7.31 5.94 5.54
CA ASP A 23 -7.30 5.58 6.95
C ASP A 23 -6.64 4.20 7.14
N PRO A 24 -5.44 4.12 7.76
CA PRO A 24 -4.65 2.89 7.86
C PRO A 24 -5.11 2.00 9.02
N ASP A 25 -6.39 1.64 9.08
CA ASP A 25 -6.95 0.81 10.16
C ASP A 25 -6.25 -0.55 10.29
N GLY A 26 -5.76 -1.14 9.19
CA GLY A 26 -4.98 -2.37 9.20
C GLY A 26 -3.60 -2.28 9.85
N TRP A 27 -3.19 -1.07 10.23
CA TRP A 27 -1.97 -0.79 10.98
C TRP A 27 -2.27 -0.35 12.42
N ARG A 28 -3.54 -0.19 12.81
CA ARG A 28 -3.95 0.15 14.18
C ARG A 28 -4.12 -1.15 14.99
N GLY A 29 -3.11 -1.53 15.79
CA GLY A 29 -3.20 -2.70 16.68
C GLY A 29 -1.95 -2.94 17.52
N LYS A 30 -2.08 -3.74 18.58
CA LYS A 30 -0.95 -4.13 19.46
C LYS A 30 0.14 -4.91 18.73
N ASP A 31 -0.23 -5.62 17.66
CA ASP A 31 0.67 -6.38 16.77
C ASP A 31 0.97 -5.60 15.47
N GLY A 32 0.60 -4.32 15.43
CA GLY A 32 0.85 -3.44 14.30
C GLY A 32 2.34 -3.14 14.18
N ARG A 33 3.03 -3.79 13.23
CA ARG A 33 4.30 -3.26 12.72
C ARG A 33 4.11 -1.78 12.37
N ASN A 34 5.16 -1.00 12.58
CA ASN A 34 5.12 0.42 12.27
C ASN A 34 4.74 0.58 10.79
N TYR A 35 3.94 1.60 10.46
CA TYR A 35 3.57 1.88 9.07
C TYR A 35 4.81 2.13 8.18
N LEU A 36 5.96 2.46 8.77
CA LEU A 36 7.21 2.64 8.05
C LEU A 36 8.03 1.35 7.88
N ASP A 37 7.63 0.26 8.51
CA ASP A 37 8.38 -1.00 8.43
C ASP A 37 8.17 -1.67 7.07
N PRO A 38 9.25 -2.14 6.41
CA PRO A 38 9.12 -2.93 5.19
C PRO A 38 8.31 -4.22 5.41
N ILE A 39 7.36 -4.46 4.51
CA ILE A 39 6.49 -5.64 4.46
C ILE A 39 6.46 -6.20 3.04
N ASP A 40 6.16 -7.49 2.92
CA ASP A 40 5.91 -8.11 1.62
C ASP A 40 4.55 -7.68 1.06
N GLU A 41 4.29 -8.08 -0.19
CA GLU A 41 3.08 -7.73 -0.93
C GLU A 41 1.82 -8.33 -0.28
N ASP A 42 1.89 -9.57 0.21
CA ASP A 42 0.77 -10.27 0.82
C ASP A 42 0.33 -9.60 2.13
N GLU A 43 1.30 -9.24 2.97
CA GLU A 43 1.09 -8.49 4.20
C GLU A 43 0.52 -7.09 3.91
N TYR A 44 1.02 -6.43 2.86
CA TYR A 44 0.46 -5.16 2.41
C TYR A 44 -1.01 -5.29 2.03
N PHE A 45 -1.37 -6.27 1.17
CA PHE A 45 -2.76 -6.51 0.78
C PHE A 45 -3.65 -6.85 1.97
N ARG A 46 -3.17 -7.68 2.90
CA ARG A 46 -3.91 -8.04 4.11
C ARG A 46 -4.25 -6.82 4.96
N ARG A 47 -3.29 -5.93 5.21
CA ARG A 47 -3.52 -4.71 6.01
C ARG A 47 -4.32 -3.65 5.25
N MET A 48 -4.07 -3.51 3.96
CA MET A 48 -4.81 -2.60 3.08
C MET A 48 -6.29 -2.99 3.00
N SER A 49 -6.62 -4.28 3.00
CA SER A 49 -8.00 -4.77 2.87
C SER A 49 -8.95 -4.37 4.00
N VAL A 50 -8.40 -4.05 5.18
CA VAL A 50 -9.17 -3.57 6.34
C VAL A 50 -9.03 -2.06 6.56
N SER A 51 -8.35 -1.37 5.64
CA SER A 51 -8.12 0.07 5.69
C SER A 51 -9.06 0.81 4.74
N THR A 52 -9.31 2.09 5.01
CA THR A 52 -10.04 2.93 4.05
C THR A 52 -9.09 3.32 2.93
N THR A 53 -9.42 2.96 1.69
CA THR A 53 -8.55 3.16 0.53
C THR A 53 -9.27 3.82 -0.63
N TYR A 54 -8.51 4.53 -1.45
CA TYR A 54 -8.93 5.07 -2.72
C TYR A 54 -8.01 4.53 -3.81
N LYS A 55 -8.58 3.84 -4.79
CA LYS A 55 -7.86 3.44 -6.00
C LYS A 55 -7.85 4.64 -6.94
N GLN A 56 -6.72 5.31 -7.01
CA GLN A 56 -6.45 6.19 -8.14
C GLN A 56 -6.45 5.25 -9.35
N GLY A 57 -7.24 5.53 -10.37
CA GLY A 57 -7.13 4.80 -11.65
C GLY A 57 -5.69 4.87 -12.19
N PRO A 58 -5.41 4.32 -13.38
CA PRO A 58 -4.08 4.50 -13.99
C PRO A 58 -3.69 5.98 -13.92
N VAL A 59 -2.63 6.26 -13.15
CA VAL A 59 -2.08 7.61 -13.02
C VAL A 59 -1.37 7.86 -14.33
N ASP A 60 -2.06 8.45 -15.30
CA ASP A 60 -1.42 8.91 -16.52
C ASP A 60 -0.38 9.97 -16.10
N PRO A 61 0.93 9.72 -16.30
CA PRO A 61 1.98 10.67 -15.96
C PRO A 61 1.79 12.03 -16.66
N LEU A 62 0.99 12.09 -17.74
CA LEU A 62 0.70 13.28 -18.53
C LEU A 62 -0.54 14.05 -18.04
N ALA A 63 -1.38 13.47 -17.18
CA ALA A 63 -2.60 14.14 -16.69
C ALA A 63 -2.32 15.34 -15.75
N ARG A 64 -1.07 15.56 -15.34
CA ARG A 64 -0.65 16.72 -14.53
C ARG A 64 -0.40 17.99 -15.34
N PHE A 65 -0.52 17.95 -16.68
CA PHE A 65 -0.18 19.07 -17.57
C PHE A 65 -1.35 19.62 -18.41
N LEU A 66 -2.60 19.34 -18.03
CA LEU A 66 -3.81 19.96 -18.60
C LEU A 66 -4.56 20.74 -17.53
#